data_AF-A0A011PW18-F1
#
_entry.id   AF-A0A011PW18-F1
#
_cell.length_a   1.000
_cell.length_b   1.000
_cell.length_c   1.000
_cell.angle_alpha   90.00
_cell.angle_beta   90.00
_cell.angle_gamma   90.00
#
_symmetry.space_group_name_H-M   'P 1'
#
loop_
_entity.id
_entity.type
_entity.pdbx_description
1 polymer ?
#
loop_
_entity_poly.entity_id
_entity_poly.type
_entity_poly.pdbx_seq_one_letter_code
_entity_poly.pdbx_strand_id
1 'polypeptide(L)'
;MHVARYNKFQACRYGMAAMISDPVALGQRPLRESLAELLELLAADAHELGCTPWLDHLQPLLADDATDAAWLRGMQRVHGNLNDVAREAAERLLARPAHEPREIGR
;
A
#
# COMPACT_ATOMS: atom_id res chain seq x y z
N MET A 1 0.07 -23.02 6.97
CA MET A 1 1.16 -22.08 7.35
C MET A 1 2.08 -21.66 6.19
N HIS A 2 2.09 -22.35 5.04
CA HIS A 2 2.99 -22.04 3.91
C HIS A 2 2.52 -20.88 3.01
N VAL A 3 1.21 -20.76 2.76
CA VAL A 3 0.63 -19.75 1.86
C VAL A 3 0.85 -18.31 2.35
N ALA A 4 0.61 -18.05 3.64
CA ALA A 4 0.81 -16.69 4.19
C ALA A 4 2.26 -16.21 4.07
N ARG A 5 3.25 -17.10 4.28
CA ARG A 5 4.67 -16.77 4.12
C ARG A 5 5.02 -16.51 2.65
N TYR A 6 4.49 -17.34 1.75
CA TYR A 6 4.65 -17.14 0.31
C TYR A 6 4.06 -15.79 -0.14
N ASN A 7 2.81 -15.49 0.23
CA ASN A 7 2.14 -14.25 -0.14
C ASN A 7 2.87 -13.02 0.41
N LYS A 8 3.36 -13.09 1.66
CA LYS A 8 4.21 -12.04 2.24
C LYS A 8 5.47 -11.82 1.41
N PHE A 9 6.18 -12.89 1.03
CA PHE A 9 7.37 -12.77 0.20
C PHE A 9 7.05 -12.13 -1.16
N GLN A 10 5.98 -12.58 -1.83
CA GLN A 10 5.54 -12.03 -3.11
C GLN A 10 5.25 -10.53 -3.01
N ALA A 11 4.47 -10.12 -2.01
CA ALA A 11 4.16 -8.71 -1.77
C ALA A 11 5.41 -7.87 -1.48
N CYS A 12 6.35 -8.37 -0.65
CA CYS A 12 7.59 -7.66 -0.37
C CYS A 12 8.49 -7.53 -1.61
N ARG A 13 8.53 -8.55 -2.48
CA ARG A 13 9.45 -8.61 -3.62
C ARG A 13 8.94 -7.85 -4.84
N TYR A 14 7.62 -7.86 -5.06
CA TYR A 14 7.00 -7.36 -6.29
C TYR A 14 6.00 -6.23 -6.04
N GLY A 15 5.72 -5.88 -4.77
CA GLY A 15 4.75 -4.85 -4.44
C GLY A 15 3.37 -5.19 -4.99
N MET A 16 2.69 -4.20 -5.59
CA MET A 16 1.36 -4.39 -6.17
C MET A 16 1.34 -5.25 -7.45
N ALA A 17 2.49 -5.50 -8.07
CA ALA A 17 2.60 -6.44 -9.19
C ALA A 17 2.68 -7.91 -8.74
N ALA A 18 2.57 -8.18 -7.44
CA ALA A 18 2.65 -9.53 -6.89
C ALA A 18 1.48 -10.42 -7.33
N MET A 19 1.79 -11.69 -7.57
CA MET A 19 0.80 -12.76 -7.65
C MET A 19 0.75 -13.47 -6.29
N ILE A 20 -0.42 -13.51 -5.65
CA ILE A 20 -0.62 -14.19 -4.37
C ILE A 20 -1.32 -15.53 -4.58
N SER A 21 -0.97 -16.51 -3.77
CA SER A 21 -1.62 -17.82 -3.77
C SER A 21 -2.94 -17.75 -3.00
N ASP A 22 -4.00 -18.24 -3.65
CA ASP A 22 -5.31 -18.44 -3.09
C ASP A 22 -5.51 -19.95 -2.81
N PRO A 23 -5.61 -20.36 -1.54
CA PRO A 23 -5.76 -21.76 -1.17
C PRO A 23 -7.17 -22.31 -1.45
N VAL A 24 -8.18 -21.46 -1.60
CA VAL A 24 -9.56 -21.86 -1.87
C VAL A 24 -9.74 -22.09 -3.36
N ALA A 25 -9.28 -21.14 -4.17
CA ALA A 25 -9.30 -21.25 -5.63
C ALA A 25 -8.23 -22.20 -6.19
N LEU A 26 -7.33 -22.72 -5.35
CA LEU A 26 -6.20 -23.58 -5.71
C LEU A 26 -5.33 -22.97 -6.83
N GLY A 27 -5.09 -21.67 -6.75
CA GLY A 27 -4.45 -20.92 -7.83
C GLY A 27 -3.65 -19.71 -7.34
N GLN A 28 -3.17 -18.92 -8.31
CA GLN A 28 -2.58 -17.61 -8.05
C GLN A 28 -3.43 -16.52 -8.67
N ARG A 29 -3.47 -15.37 -8.02
CA ARG A 29 -4.18 -14.20 -8.52
C ARG A 29 -3.44 -12.90 -8.23
N PRO A 30 -3.69 -11.82 -8.99
CA PRO A 30 -3.05 -10.53 -8.74
C PRO A 30 -3.40 -9.97 -7.36
N LEU A 31 -2.40 -9.45 -6.65
CA LEU A 31 -2.61 -8.79 -5.35
C LEU A 31 -3.57 -7.61 -5.46
N ARG A 32 -3.51 -6.83 -6.55
CA ARG A 32 -4.40 -5.68 -6.79
C ARG A 32 -5.88 -6.08 -6.78
N GLU A 33 -6.22 -7.19 -7.42
CA GLU A 33 -7.61 -7.68 -7.45
C GLU A 33 -8.08 -8.11 -6.06
N SER A 34 -7.28 -8.91 -5.35
CA SER A 34 -7.63 -9.34 -4.00
C SER A 34 -7.73 -8.19 -3.00
N LEU A 35 -6.90 -7.16 -3.16
CA LEU A 35 -6.99 -5.96 -2.34
C LEU A 35 -8.23 -5.14 -2.67
N ALA A 36 -8.60 -4.98 -3.94
CA ALA A 36 -9.82 -4.30 -4.33
C ALA A 36 -11.07 -4.97 -3.75
N GLU A 37 -11.17 -6.30 -3.86
CA GLU A 37 -12.25 -7.09 -3.26
C GLU A 37 -12.30 -6.95 -1.73
N LEU A 38 -11.13 -6.90 -1.08
CA LEU A 38 -11.05 -6.70 0.37
C LEU A 38 -11.53 -5.30 0.77
N LEU A 39 -11.15 -4.24 0.04
CA LEU A 39 -11.61 -2.88 0.35
C LEU A 39 -13.13 -2.74 0.16
N GLU A 40 -13.69 -3.36 -0.87
CA GLU A 40 -15.14 -3.41 -1.10
C GLU A 40 -15.86 -4.13 0.07
N LEU A 41 -15.31 -5.29 0.49
CA LEU A 41 -15.87 -6.05 1.61
C LEU A 41 -15.87 -5.26 2.93
N LEU A 42 -14.83 -4.44 3.15
CA LEU A 42 -14.69 -3.63 4.37
C LEU A 42 -15.48 -2.31 4.33
N ALA A 43 -16.08 -1.94 3.18
CA ALA A 43 -16.67 -0.62 3.01
C ALA A 43 -17.83 -0.34 3.97
N ALA A 44 -18.70 -1.34 4.20
CA ALA A 44 -19.85 -1.21 5.11
C ALA A 44 -19.38 -1.02 6.57
N ASP A 45 -18.48 -1.89 7.04
CA ASP A 45 -17.93 -1.82 8.40
C ASP A 45 -17.20 -0.48 8.62
N ALA A 46 -16.45 -0.03 7.62
CA ALA A 46 -15.77 1.24 7.69
C ALA A 46 -16.71 2.44 7.74
N HIS A 47 -17.86 2.36 7.07
CA HIS A 47 -18.89 3.40 7.19
C HIS A 47 -19.47 3.44 8.60
N GLU A 48 -19.82 2.29 9.17
CA GLU A 48 -20.36 2.18 10.52
C GLU A 48 -19.37 2.68 11.58
N LEU A 49 -18.08 2.42 11.38
CA LEU A 49 -17.01 2.84 12.28
C LEU A 49 -16.49 4.26 12.03
N GLY A 50 -17.04 5.00 11.05
CA GLY A 50 -16.54 6.33 10.67
C GLY A 50 -15.14 6.34 10.04
N CYS A 51 -14.70 5.20 9.53
CA CYS A 51 -13.37 4.97 8.95
C CYS A 51 -13.32 5.11 7.42
N THR A 52 -14.44 5.39 6.73
CA THR A 52 -14.48 5.51 5.26
C THR A 52 -13.33 6.36 4.65
N PRO A 53 -12.98 7.55 5.20
CA PRO A 53 -11.92 8.37 4.62
C PRO A 53 -10.57 7.65 4.53
N TRP A 54 -10.31 6.69 5.42
CA TRP A 54 -9.07 5.92 5.42
C TRP A 54 -9.00 4.91 4.29
N LEU A 55 -10.12 4.27 3.91
CA LEU A 55 -10.13 3.38 2.75
C LEU A 55 -10.05 4.17 1.45
N ASP A 56 -10.66 5.35 1.39
CA ASP A 56 -10.57 6.25 0.23
C ASP A 56 -9.11 6.63 -0.05
N HIS A 57 -8.30 6.85 1.00
CA HIS A 57 -6.85 7.06 0.86
C HIS A 57 -6.09 5.86 0.29
N LEU A 58 -6.65 4.64 0.39
CA LEU A 58 -6.01 3.44 -0.13
C LEU A 58 -6.38 3.14 -1.59
N GLN A 59 -7.52 3.64 -2.08
CA GLN A 59 -7.95 3.39 -3.46
C GLN A 59 -6.91 3.80 -4.52
N PRO A 60 -6.22 4.95 -4.43
CA PRO A 60 -5.20 5.32 -5.42
C PRO A 60 -4.04 4.31 -5.54
N LEU A 61 -3.73 3.56 -4.47
CA LEU A 61 -2.69 2.53 -4.49
C LEU A 61 -3.02 1.38 -5.45
N LEU A 62 -4.31 1.16 -5.74
CA LEU A 62 -4.78 0.15 -6.69
C LEU A 62 -4.61 0.59 -8.15
N ALA A 63 -4.68 1.89 -8.42
CA ALA A 63 -4.64 2.44 -9.77
C ALA A 63 -3.22 2.77 -10.25
N ASP A 64 -2.33 3.17 -9.34
CA ASP A 64 -1.01 3.69 -9.68
C ASP A 64 0.13 2.72 -9.28
N ASP A 65 1.24 2.78 -10.02
CA ASP A 65 2.53 2.19 -9.64
C ASP A 65 3.40 3.17 -8.85
N ALA A 66 2.92 4.41 -8.62
CA ALA A 66 3.54 5.46 -7.80
C ALA A 66 3.59 5.11 -6.30
N THR A 67 4.30 4.04 -5.99
CA THR A 67 4.66 3.63 -4.63
C THR A 67 5.89 4.40 -4.15
N ASP A 68 6.09 4.48 -2.83
CA ASP A 68 7.32 5.03 -2.26
C ASP A 68 8.57 4.32 -2.80
N ALA A 69 8.48 3.01 -3.04
CA ALA A 69 9.55 2.23 -3.64
C ALA A 69 9.86 2.66 -5.09
N ALA A 70 8.83 3.00 -5.88
CA ALA A 70 9.02 3.52 -7.24
C ALA A 70 9.68 4.90 -7.22
N TRP A 71 9.24 5.76 -6.30
CA TRP A 71 9.83 7.09 -6.10
C TRP A 71 11.31 7.00 -5.67
N LEU A 72 11.63 6.16 -4.68
CA LEU A 72 13.01 5.96 -4.21
C LEU A 72 13.93 5.46 -5.33
N ARG A 73 13.46 4.52 -6.16
CA ARG A 73 14.20 4.08 -7.35
C ARG A 73 14.38 5.20 -8.37
N GLY A 74 13.37 6.06 -8.52
CA GLY A 74 13.45 7.28 -9.34
C GLY A 74 14.56 8.21 -8.87
N MET A 75 14.57 8.53 -7.57
CA MET A 75 15.59 9.41 -6.98
C MET A 75 16.99 8.79 -7.06
N GLN A 76 17.12 7.48 -6.84
CA GLN A 76 18.42 6.81 -7.00
C GLN A 76 18.96 6.92 -8.44
N ARG A 77 18.09 6.86 -9.46
CA ARG A 77 18.50 7.09 -10.86
C ARG A 77 18.92 8.54 -11.12
N VAL A 78 18.33 9.51 -10.42
CA VAL A 78 18.64 10.94 -10.56
C VAL A 78 19.96 11.30 -9.87
N HIS A 79 20.13 10.92 -8.60
CA HIS A 79 21.31 11.32 -7.81
C HIS A 79 22.51 10.37 -7.94
N GLY A 80 22.28 9.12 -8.36
CA GLY A 80 23.31 8.09 -8.45
C GLY A 80 23.88 7.63 -7.10
N ASN A 81 23.40 8.17 -5.98
CA ASN A 81 23.87 7.85 -4.63
C ASN A 81 22.72 7.76 -3.63
N LEU A 82 22.90 6.97 -2.56
CA LEU A 82 21.84 6.74 -1.57
C LEU A 82 21.74 7.83 -0.50
N ASN A 83 22.78 8.63 -0.29
CA ASN A 83 22.77 9.67 0.74
C ASN A 83 21.76 10.78 0.39
N ASP A 84 21.75 11.22 -0.87
CA ASP A 84 20.78 12.20 -1.36
C ASP A 84 19.35 11.64 -1.36
N VAL A 85 19.19 10.37 -1.76
CA VAL A 85 17.89 9.69 -1.70
C VAL A 85 17.36 9.65 -0.26
N ALA A 86 18.21 9.33 0.71
CA ALA A 86 17.83 9.27 2.12
C ALA A 86 17.48 10.66 2.68
N ARG A 87 18.27 11.69 2.33
CA ARG A 87 18.01 13.08 2.71
C ARG A 87 16.65 13.54 2.18
N GLU A 88 16.37 13.36 0.89
CA GLU A 88 15.10 13.79 0.29
C GLU A 88 13.91 12.97 0.79
N ALA A 89 14.10 11.67 1.06
CA ALA A 89 13.06 10.86 1.68
C ALA A 89 12.69 11.38 3.07
N ALA A 90 13.68 11.80 3.87
CA ALA A 90 13.46 12.39 5.18
C ALA A 90 12.77 13.75 5.09
N GLU A 91 13.21 14.63 4.17
CA GLU A 91 12.57 15.92 3.91
C GLU A 91 11.11 15.74 3.48
N ARG A 92 10.84 14.80 2.56
CA ARG A 92 9.48 14.47 2.10
C ARG A 92 8.59 13.94 3.24
N LEU A 93 9.15 13.11 4.12
CA LEU A 93 8.43 12.58 5.28
C LEU A 93 8.04 13.70 6.25
N LEU A 94 8.98 14.62 6.54
CA LEU A 94 8.76 15.76 7.43
C LEU A 94 7.80 16.80 6.83
N ALA A 95 7.78 16.95 5.51
CA ALA A 95 6.89 17.86 4.81
C ALA A 95 5.44 17.35 4.72
N ARG A 96 5.20 16.05 4.94
CA ARG A 96 3.84 15.50 4.93
C ARG A 96 3.15 15.88 6.24
N PRO A 97 2.00 16.58 6.20
CA PRO A 97 1.29 16.92 7.43
C PRO A 97 0.99 15.63 8.20
N ALA A 98 1.22 15.67 9.51
CA ALA A 98 0.73 14.61 10.39
C ALA A 98 -0.78 14.46 10.15
N HIS A 99 -1.25 13.22 10.02
CA HIS A 99 -2.68 12.99 9.96
C HIS A 99 -3.31 13.57 11.23
N GLU A 100 -4.06 14.67 11.11
CA GLU A 100 -4.81 15.25 12.22
C GLU A 100 -5.94 14.27 12.59
N PRO A 101 -5.93 13.68 13.80
CA PRO A 101 -7.07 12.91 14.26
C PRO A 101 -8.24 13.88 14.43
N ARG A 102 -9.26 13.76 13.58
CA ARG A 102 -10.52 14.47 13.80
C ARG A 102 -11.23 13.84 14.99
N GLU A 103 -11.68 14.68 15.91
CA GLU A 103 -12.48 14.27 17.06
C GLU A 103 -13.65 13.41 16.58
N ILE A 104 -13.64 12.14 16.99
CA ILE A 104 -14.76 11.23 16.85
C ILE A 104 -15.83 11.74 17.82
N GLY A 105 -16.76 12.54 17.27
CA GLY A 105 -17.89 13.08 18.00
C GLY A 105 -18.69 11.97 18.66
N ARG A 106 -19.04 12.20 19.93
CA ARG A 106 -19.83 11.31 20.79
C ARG A 106 -21.25 11.08 20.29
#